data_AF-A0A7X9GMR5-F1
#
_entry.id   AF-A0A7X9GMR5-F1
#
_cell.length_a   1.000
_cell.length_b   1.000
_cell.length_c   1.000
_cell.angle_alpha   90.00
_cell.angle_beta   90.00
_cell.angle_gamma   90.00
#
_symmetry.space_group_name_H-M   'P 1'
#
loop_
_entity.id
_entity.type
_entity.pdbx_description
1 polymer ?
#
loop_
_entity_poly.entity_id
_entity_poly.type
_entity_poly.pdbx_seq_one_letter_code
_entity_poly.pdbx_strand_id
1 'polypeptide(L)'
;MGNFIIILIVLIIALLAVGILNKFAKYKPSNLIMLLGIETTLVGVALILLSDSMGSEFIVSILGLILVGVGFAVNIYGFINE
;
A
#
# COMPACT_ATOMS: atom_id res chain seq x y z
N MET A 1 -18.92 12.29 5.28
CA MET A 1 -19.19 10.83 5.18
C MET A 1 -18.35 10.14 4.10
N GLY A 2 -18.17 10.71 2.89
CA GLY A 2 -17.40 10.07 1.81
C GLY A 2 -15.95 9.68 2.16
N ASN A 3 -15.20 10.56 2.85
CA ASN A 3 -13.79 10.29 3.19
C ASN A 3 -13.61 9.09 4.14
N PHE A 4 -14.58 8.82 5.02
CA PHE A 4 -14.51 7.69 5.96
C PHE A 4 -14.64 6.35 5.23
N ILE A 5 -15.49 6.28 4.20
CA ILE A 5 -15.67 5.06 3.38
C ILE A 5 -14.40 4.73 2.61
N ILE A 6 -13.71 5.75 2.08
CA ILE A 6 -12.44 5.58 1.35
C ILE A 6 -11.35 5.02 2.27
N ILE A 7 -11.21 5.58 3.46
CA ILE A 7 -10.26 5.07 4.48
C ILE A 7 -10.56 3.60 4.82
N LEU A 8 -11.84 3.25 4.96
CA LEU A 8 -12.27 1.89 5.30
C LEU A 8 -11.92 0.89 4.17
N ILE A 9 -12.07 1.29 2.91
CA ILE A 9 -11.69 0.48 1.74
C ILE A 9 -10.16 0.27 1.69
N VAL A 10 -9.38 1.33 1.89
CA VAL A 10 -7.91 1.25 1.95
C VAL A 10 -7.47 0.29 3.06
N LEU A 11 -8.11 0.35 4.22
CA LEU A 11 -7.82 -0.52 5.35
C LEU A 11 -8.08 -2.00 5.03
N ILE A 12 -9.21 -2.31 4.39
CA ILE A 12 -9.55 -3.68 3.97
C ILE A 12 -8.52 -4.22 2.97
N ILE A 13 -8.13 -3.41 1.97
CA ILE A 13 -7.17 -3.82 0.95
C ILE A 13 -5.78 -4.06 1.59
N ALA A 14 -5.37 -3.21 2.51
CA ALA A 14 -4.12 -3.38 3.25
C ALA A 14 -4.12 -4.67 4.09
N LEU A 15 -5.24 -4.98 4.78
CA LEU A 15 -5.39 -6.23 5.53
C LEU A 15 -5.36 -7.48 4.62
N LEU A 16 -5.98 -7.41 3.45
CA LEU A 16 -5.92 -8.48 2.46
C LEU A 16 -4.49 -8.70 1.96
N ALA A 17 -3.74 -7.62 1.70
CA ALA A 17 -2.33 -7.71 1.29
C ALA A 17 -1.48 -8.42 2.35
N VAL A 18 -1.67 -8.11 3.64
CA VAL A 18 -0.99 -8.82 4.75
C VAL A 18 -1.38 -10.30 4.79
N GLY A 19 -2.66 -10.63 4.62
CA GLY A 19 -3.12 -12.03 4.57
C GLY A 19 -2.51 -12.83 3.41
N ILE A 20 -2.31 -12.18 2.26
CA ILE A 20 -1.63 -12.75 1.09
C ILE A 20 -0.14 -12.93 1.38
N LEU A 21 0.53 -11.90 1.92
CA LEU A 21 1.94 -11.96 2.29
C LEU A 21 2.24 -13.08 3.28
N ASN A 22 1.34 -13.35 4.23
CA ASN A 22 1.51 -14.45 5.17
C ASN A 22 1.59 -15.84 4.50
N LYS A 23 0.98 -16.00 3.31
CA LYS A 23 1.15 -17.22 2.50
C LYS A 23 2.50 -17.27 1.77
N PHE A 24 3.06 -16.11 1.40
CA PHE A 24 4.31 -16.00 0.63
C PHE A 24 5.57 -15.86 1.50
N ALA A 25 5.45 -15.41 2.74
CA ALA A 25 6.56 -15.14 3.65
C ALA A 25 7.41 -16.38 3.98
N LYS A 26 6.83 -17.59 3.86
CA LYS A 26 7.60 -18.85 3.95
C LYS A 26 8.74 -18.98 2.94
N TYR A 27 8.74 -18.18 1.87
CA TYR A 27 9.62 -18.35 0.72
C TYR A 27 10.52 -17.13 0.42
N LYS A 28 10.39 -16.04 1.19
CA LYS A 28 11.11 -14.79 0.92
C LYS A 28 11.76 -14.25 2.21
N PRO A 29 13.03 -13.81 2.18
CA PRO A 29 13.66 -13.15 3.32
C PRO A 29 12.94 -11.83 3.67
N SER A 30 12.87 -11.51 4.97
CA SER A 30 12.21 -10.32 5.53
C SER A 30 12.63 -9.02 4.83
N ASN A 31 13.92 -8.86 4.55
CA ASN A 31 14.48 -7.69 3.85
C ASN A 31 13.88 -7.47 2.46
N LEU A 32 13.56 -8.53 1.71
CA LEU A 32 12.92 -8.39 0.39
C LEU A 32 11.46 -7.98 0.51
N ILE A 33 10.77 -8.40 1.57
CA ILE A 33 9.39 -8.00 1.85
C ILE A 33 9.34 -6.52 2.22
N MET A 34 10.28 -6.06 3.06
CA MET A 34 10.42 -4.64 3.40
C MET A 34 10.71 -3.79 2.15
N LEU A 35 11.63 -4.22 1.29
CA LEU A 35 11.95 -3.50 0.05
C LEU A 35 10.71 -3.36 -0.87
N LEU A 36 9.93 -4.44 -1.02
CA LEU A 36 8.64 -4.43 -1.72
C LEU A 36 7.64 -3.44 -1.12
N GLY A 37 7.58 -3.36 0.21
CA GLY A 37 6.76 -2.38 0.92
C GLY A 37 7.17 -0.94 0.60
N ILE A 38 8.48 -0.66 0.65
CA ILE A 38 9.03 0.67 0.33
C ILE A 38 8.72 1.05 -1.12
N GLU A 39 8.98 0.18 -2.08
CA GLU A 39 8.71 0.43 -3.49
C GLU A 39 7.23 0.71 -3.75
N THR A 40 6.34 -0.11 -3.17
CA THR A 40 4.89 0.06 -3.32
C THR A 40 4.42 1.40 -2.72
N THR A 41 4.97 1.81 -1.58
CA THR A 41 4.69 3.12 -0.99
C THR A 41 5.17 4.27 -1.87
N LEU A 42 6.38 4.19 -2.43
CA LEU A 42 6.92 5.22 -3.32
C LEU A 42 6.09 5.37 -4.60
N VAL A 43 5.66 4.27 -5.19
CA VAL A 43 4.75 4.28 -6.35
C VAL A 43 3.41 4.93 -5.99
N GLY A 44 2.87 4.60 -4.82
CA GLY A 44 1.64 5.22 -4.33
C GLY A 44 1.75 6.74 -4.15
N VAL A 45 2.85 7.21 -3.56
CA VAL A 45 3.13 8.66 -3.42
C VAL A 45 3.29 9.32 -4.78
N ALA A 46 4.02 8.71 -5.72
CA ALA A 46 4.19 9.23 -7.07
C ALA A 46 2.86 9.41 -7.81
N LEU A 47 1.93 8.46 -7.65
CA LEU A 47 0.59 8.55 -8.23
C LEU A 47 -0.25 9.68 -7.64
N ILE A 48 -0.13 9.94 -6.33
CA ILE A 48 -0.79 11.08 -5.68
C ILE A 48 -0.22 12.41 -6.20
N LEU A 49 1.10 12.49 -6.41
CA LEU A 49 1.72 13.70 -6.95
C LEU A 49 1.37 13.94 -8.42
N LEU A 50 1.25 12.86 -9.20
CA LEU A 50 0.85 12.94 -10.62
C LEU A 50 -0.61 13.34 -10.79
N SER A 51 -1.52 12.90 -9.90
CA SER A 51 -2.93 13.26 -9.99
C SER A 51 -3.14 14.77 -9.86
N ASP A 52 -2.37 15.42 -8.99
CA ASP A 52 -2.37 16.87 -8.77
C ASP A 52 -1.92 17.65 -10.04
N SER A 53 -1.06 17.03 -10.86
CA SER A 53 -0.53 17.63 -12.08
C SER A 53 -1.38 17.42 -13.34
N MET A 54 -2.26 16.40 -13.38
CA MET A 54 -2.96 15.97 -14.61
C MET A 54 -4.47 16.29 -14.63
N GLY A 55 -5.05 16.85 -13.57
CA GLY A 55 -6.48 17.20 -13.50
C GLY A 55 -7.44 15.98 -13.48
N SER A 56 -6.91 14.76 -13.30
CA SER A 56 -7.69 13.54 -13.04
C SER A 56 -7.66 13.22 -11.54
N GLU A 57 -8.27 14.10 -10.78
CA GLU A 57 -7.90 14.33 -9.37
C GLU A 57 -8.34 13.23 -8.41
N PHE A 58 -9.42 12.51 -8.71
CA PHE A 58 -10.04 11.64 -7.69
C PHE A 58 -9.57 10.18 -7.75
N ILE A 59 -9.67 9.53 -8.91
CA ILE A 59 -9.40 8.09 -9.03
C ILE A 59 -7.91 7.78 -8.87
N VAL A 60 -7.03 8.58 -9.50
CA VAL A 60 -5.58 8.37 -9.45
C VAL A 60 -5.04 8.62 -8.04
N SER A 61 -5.55 9.63 -7.34
CA SER A 61 -5.23 9.90 -5.92
C SER A 61 -5.68 8.77 -5.00
N ILE A 62 -6.87 8.20 -5.23
CA ILE A 62 -7.37 7.07 -4.43
C ILE A 62 -6.53 5.81 -4.67
N LEU A 63 -6.17 5.52 -5.92
CA LEU A 63 -5.28 4.41 -6.23
C LEU A 63 -3.91 4.59 -5.58
N GLY A 64 -3.36 5.81 -5.62
CA GLY A 64 -2.13 6.15 -4.92
C GLY A 64 -2.23 5.94 -3.41
N LEU A 65 -3.33 6.38 -2.78
CA LEU A 65 -3.58 6.20 -1.35
C LEU A 65 -3.69 4.72 -0.96
N ILE A 66 -4.35 3.90 -1.79
CA ILE A 66 -4.44 2.45 -1.60
C ILE A 66 -3.04 1.84 -1.62
N LEU A 67 -2.21 2.20 -2.60
CA LEU A 67 -0.85 1.68 -2.73
C LEU A 67 0.05 2.09 -1.56
N VAL A 68 -0.06 3.34 -1.09
CA VAL A 68 0.63 3.78 0.14
C VAL A 68 0.22 2.92 1.33
N GLY A 69 -1.08 2.68 1.52
CA GLY A 69 -1.60 1.84 2.61
C GLY A 69 -1.12 0.39 2.54
N VAL A 70 -1.12 -0.20 1.33
CA VAL A 70 -0.59 -1.54 1.09
C VAL A 70 0.92 -1.59 1.38
N GLY A 71 1.71 -0.69 0.81
CA GLY A 71 3.16 -0.66 1.01
C GLY A 71 3.56 -0.49 2.47
N PHE A 72 2.82 0.34 3.21
CA PHE A 72 3.02 0.51 4.65
C PHE A 72 2.71 -0.78 5.43
N ALA A 73 1.60 -1.45 5.11
CA ALA A 73 1.24 -2.72 5.75
C ALA A 73 2.24 -3.84 5.43
N VAL A 74 2.76 -3.89 4.20
CA VAL A 74 3.83 -4.81 3.78
C VAL A 74 5.11 -4.55 4.58
N ASN A 75 5.50 -3.27 4.76
CA ASN A 75 6.67 -2.89 5.56
C ASN A 75 6.54 -3.31 7.03
N ILE A 76 5.40 -3.02 7.66
CA ILE A 76 5.13 -3.46 9.04
C ILE A 76 5.22 -4.98 9.15
N TYR A 77 4.64 -5.70 8.19
CA TYR A 77 4.71 -7.15 8.17
C TYR A 77 6.16 -7.66 8.03
N GLY A 78 6.95 -7.05 7.14
CA GLY A 78 8.38 -7.38 6.98
C GLY A 78 9.17 -7.17 8.27
N PHE A 79 8.95 -6.04 8.96
CA PHE A 79 9.62 -5.69 10.22
C PHE A 79 9.25 -6.63 11.38
N ILE A 80 8.00 -7.07 11.47
CA ILE A 80 7.55 -7.99 12.54
C ILE A 80 8.14 -9.40 12.37
N ASN A 81 8.46 -9.80 11.14
CA ASN A 81 8.92 -11.15 10.81
C ASN A 81 10.44 -11.22 10.51
N GLU A 82 11.20 -10.15 10.81
CA GLU A 82 12.66 -10.17 10.88
C GLU A 82 13.14 -10.78 12.21
#